data_AF-A0A2N6PV61-F1
#
_entry.id   AF-A0A2N6PV61-F1
#
_cell.length_a   1.000
_cell.length_b   1.000
_cell.length_c   1.000
_cell.angle_alpha   90.00
_cell.angle_beta   90.00
_cell.angle_gamma   90.00
#
_symmetry.space_group_name_H-M   'P 1'
#
loop_
_entity.id
_entity.type
_entity.pdbx_description
1 polymer ?
#
loop_
_entity_poly.entity_id
_entity_poly.type
_entity_poly.pdbx_seq_one_letter_code
_entity_poly.pdbx_strand_id
1 'polypeptide(L)'
;MSSDAYDVQVTRPAMRALQRLEPKFADAVLRFLSGPLAENPLRVTKPLGAELEGQRTGYVGIAYRLVVRVDVEARTVYVLRIAHRADVYRRR
;
A
#
# COMPACT_ATOMS: atom_id res chain seq x y z
N MET A 1 16.79 13.74 12.55
CA MET A 1 16.08 12.51 12.13
C MET A 1 15.56 12.80 10.75
N SER A 2 16.07 12.12 9.71
CA SER A 2 16.06 12.67 8.35
C SER A 2 14.66 12.93 7.81
N SER A 3 14.48 14.13 7.26
CA SER A 3 13.29 14.67 6.62
C SER A 3 13.00 14.02 5.25
N ASP A 4 13.26 12.71 5.11
CA ASP A 4 13.30 11.99 3.83
C ASP A 4 12.28 10.84 3.71
N ALA A 5 11.42 10.63 4.69
CA ALA A 5 10.32 9.69 4.52
C ALA A 5 9.23 10.30 3.63
N TYR A 6 8.61 9.48 2.80
CA TYR A 6 7.36 9.83 2.14
C TYR A 6 6.24 9.92 3.18
N ASP A 7 5.36 10.90 3.01
CA ASP A 7 4.12 10.99 3.77
C ASP A 7 3.13 9.93 3.26
N VAL A 8 2.63 9.07 4.15
CA VAL A 8 1.76 7.95 3.78
C VAL A 8 0.32 8.26 4.14
N GLN A 9 -0.47 8.56 3.11
CA GLN A 9 -1.87 8.94 3.21
C GLN A 9 -2.78 7.75 2.90
N VAL A 10 -3.52 7.29 3.91
CA VAL A 10 -4.44 6.15 3.76
C VAL A 10 -5.83 6.64 3.40
N THR A 11 -6.30 6.26 2.21
CA THR A 11 -7.65 6.64 1.75
C THR A 11 -8.74 5.99 2.61
N ARG A 12 -9.94 6.58 2.66
CA ARG A 12 -11.08 6.02 3.41
C ARG A 12 -11.38 4.55 3.08
N PRO A 13 -11.40 4.11 1.80
CA PRO A 13 -11.60 2.69 1.48
C PRO A 13 -10.50 1.79 2.02
N ALA A 14 -9.23 2.20 1.91
CA ALA A 14 -8.10 1.45 2.45
C ALA A 14 -8.16 1.36 3.99
N MET A 15 -8.51 2.46 4.67
CA MET A 15 -8.67 2.48 6.12
C MET A 15 -9.77 1.51 6.57
N ARG A 16 -10.92 1.48 5.88
CA ARG A 16 -11.98 0.51 6.16
C ARG A 16 -11.54 -0.93 5.95
N ALA A 17 -10.72 -1.20 4.93
CA ALA A 17 -10.17 -2.53 4.71
C ALA A 17 -9.20 -2.92 5.84
N LEU A 18 -8.32 -2.00 6.24
CA LEU A 18 -7.37 -2.20 7.35
C LEU A 18 -8.08 -2.54 8.66
N GLN A 19 -9.15 -1.82 9.00
CA GLN A 19 -9.94 -2.04 10.22
C GLN A 19 -10.65 -3.41 10.26
N ARG A 20 -10.82 -4.07 9.11
CA ARG A 20 -11.47 -5.38 9.01
C ARG A 20 -10.48 -6.55 9.06
N LEU A 21 -9.18 -6.26 9.09
CA LEU A 21 -8.16 -7.29 9.16
C LEU A 21 -8.07 -7.88 10.57
N GLU A 22 -7.67 -9.15 10.67
CA GLU A 22 -7.24 -9.70 11.96
C GLU A 22 -6.06 -8.87 12.51
N PRO A 23 -5.94 -8.72 13.85
CA PRO A 23 -4.93 -7.85 14.46
C PRO A 23 -3.51 -8.09 13.96
N LYS A 24 -3.10 -9.36 13.80
CA LYS A 24 -1.76 -9.74 13.31
C LYS A 24 -1.46 -9.20 11.90
N PHE A 25 -2.47 -9.12 11.04
CA PHE A 25 -2.33 -8.63 9.68
C PHE A 25 -2.43 -7.12 9.59
N ALA A 26 -3.31 -6.50 10.39
CA ALA A 26 -3.36 -5.05 10.52
C ALA A 26 -1.99 -4.49 10.97
N ASP A 27 -1.40 -5.12 11.98
CA ASP A 27 -0.07 -4.77 12.50
C ASP A 27 1.04 -4.94 11.46
N ALA A 28 1.03 -6.02 10.67
CA ALA A 28 1.95 -6.20 9.56
C ALA A 28 1.79 -5.11 8.48
N VAL A 29 0.56 -4.71 8.16
CA VAL A 29 0.30 -3.62 7.21
C VAL A 29 0.79 -2.30 7.77
N LEU A 30 0.47 -1.96 9.03
CA LEU A 30 0.92 -0.72 9.65
C LEU A 30 2.45 -0.59 9.66
N ARG A 31 3.17 -1.65 10.05
CA ARG A 31 4.64 -1.68 9.98
C ARG A 31 5.17 -1.49 8.57
N PHE A 32 4.52 -2.07 7.57
CA PHE A 32 4.91 -1.86 6.18
C PHE A 32 4.69 -0.41 5.74
N LEU A 33 3.55 0.19 6.10
CA LEU A 33 3.20 1.57 5.77
C LEU A 33 4.20 2.56 6.39
N SER A 34 4.47 2.44 7.69
CA SER A 34 5.31 3.40 8.43
C SER A 34 6.81 3.20 8.25
N GLY A 35 7.24 2.06 7.70
CA GLY A 35 8.65 1.75 7.45
C GLY A 35 8.94 1.62 5.96
N PRO A 36 9.00 0.40 5.40
CA PRO A 36 9.44 0.17 4.02
C PRO A 36 8.74 1.05 2.96
N LEU A 37 7.43 1.28 3.09
CA LEU A 37 6.68 2.09 2.14
C LEU A 37 6.99 3.59 2.27
N ALA A 38 7.11 4.10 3.50
CA ALA A 38 7.49 5.48 3.75
C ALA A 38 8.95 5.76 3.34
N GLU A 39 9.86 4.80 3.55
CA GLU A 39 11.28 4.96 3.25
C GLU A 39 11.59 4.97 1.76
N ASN A 40 11.04 4.01 1.00
CA ASN A 40 11.30 3.91 -0.43
C ASN A 40 10.16 3.22 -1.19
N PRO A 41 9.05 3.94 -1.45
CA PRO A 41 7.86 3.35 -2.05
C PRO A 41 8.12 2.80 -3.45
N LEU A 42 9.00 3.43 -4.23
CA LEU A 42 9.33 3.00 -5.58
C LEU A 42 10.07 1.65 -5.60
N ARG A 43 10.88 1.37 -4.57
CA ARG A 43 11.60 0.10 -4.42
C ARG A 43 10.70 -1.04 -3.96
N VAL A 44 9.77 -0.77 -3.03
CA VAL A 44 8.93 -1.82 -2.42
C VAL A 44 7.60 -2.06 -3.17
N THR A 45 7.35 -1.29 -4.23
CA THR A 45 6.15 -1.43 -5.07
C THR A 45 6.51 -1.58 -6.55
N LYS A 46 5.67 -2.32 -7.28
CA LYS A 46 5.81 -2.55 -8.72
C LYS A 46 4.73 -1.79 -9.48
N PRO A 47 5.04 -1.17 -10.63
CA PRO A 47 4.01 -0.52 -11.45
C PRO A 47 2.94 -1.54 -11.86
N LEU A 48 1.68 -1.12 -11.83
CA LEU A 48 0.60 -1.82 -12.51
C LEU A 48 0.66 -1.45 -14.01
N GLY A 49 0.32 -2.38 -14.90
CA GLY A 49 0.51 -2.21 -16.36
C GLY A 49 -0.20 -0.99 -16.96
N ALA A 50 0.01 -0.78 -18.27
CA ALA A 50 -0.27 0.47 -19.00
C ALA A 50 -1.70 1.06 -18.86
N GLU A 51 -2.71 0.29 -18.46
CA GLU A 51 -4.08 0.79 -18.25
C GLU A 51 -4.32 1.43 -16.87
N LEU A 52 -3.37 1.31 -15.93
CA LEU A 52 -3.46 1.86 -14.58
C LEU A 52 -2.33 2.87 -14.31
N GLU A 53 -2.20 3.84 -15.22
CA GLU A 53 -1.17 4.88 -15.15
C GLU A 53 -1.03 5.48 -13.74
N GLY A 54 0.20 5.46 -13.24
CA GLY A 54 0.56 6.00 -11.92
C GLY A 54 0.25 5.11 -10.71
N GLN A 55 -0.42 3.96 -10.89
CA GLN A 55 -0.67 3.03 -9.78
C GLN A 55 0.45 1.98 -9.67
N ARG A 56 0.75 1.62 -8.42
CA ARG A 56 1.75 0.62 -8.07
C ARG A 56 1.17 -0.35 -7.07
N THR A 57 1.68 -1.59 -7.07
CA THR A 57 1.28 -2.62 -6.12
C THR A 57 2.43 -2.99 -5.19
N GLY A 58 2.14 -3.03 -3.90
CA GLY A 58 3.04 -3.52 -2.85
C GLY A 58 2.52 -4.82 -2.24
N TYR A 59 3.43 -5.62 -1.68
CA TYR A 59 3.09 -6.88 -1.02
C TYR A 59 3.42 -6.80 0.47
N VAL A 60 2.46 -7.17 1.31
CA VAL A 60 2.62 -7.25 2.77
C VAL A 60 2.45 -8.68 3.21
N GLY A 61 3.54 -9.25 3.74
CA GLY A 61 3.61 -10.68 4.04
C GLY A 61 3.31 -11.55 2.81
N ILE A 62 2.75 -12.72 3.05
CA ILE A 62 2.46 -13.71 1.98
C ILE A 62 1.11 -13.43 1.29
N ALA A 63 0.21 -12.70 1.96
CA ALA A 63 -1.21 -12.77 1.67
C ALA A 63 -1.90 -11.42 1.37
N TYR A 64 -1.26 -10.27 1.56
CA TYR A 64 -1.90 -8.97 1.32
C TYR A 64 -1.24 -8.21 0.17
N ARG A 65 -2.09 -7.58 -0.64
CA ARG A 65 -1.71 -6.65 -1.70
C ARG A 65 -2.19 -5.25 -1.36
N LEU A 66 -1.31 -4.28 -1.59
CA LEU A 66 -1.63 -2.87 -1.55
C LEU A 66 -1.66 -2.34 -2.97
N VAL A 67 -2.58 -1.41 -3.24
CA VAL A 67 -2.53 -0.54 -4.41
C VAL A 67 -2.25 0.86 -3.91
N VAL A 68 -1.22 1.49 -4.46
CA VAL A 68 -0.76 2.82 -4.09
C VAL A 68 -0.60 3.71 -5.31
N ARG A 69 -0.66 5.02 -5.10
CA ARG A 69 -0.15 6.02 -6.04
C ARG A 69 0.99 6.77 -5.35
N VAL A 70 2.10 6.95 -6.04
CA VAL A 70 3.27 7.66 -5.50
C VAL A 70 3.38 9.00 -6.21
N ASP A 71 3.25 10.07 -5.44
CA ASP A 71 3.59 11.42 -5.86
C ASP A 71 5.04 11.68 -5.43
N VAL A 72 5.95 11.65 -6.42
CA VAL A 72 7.39 11.77 -6.18
C VAL A 72 7.75 13.21 -5.86
N GLU A 73 7.06 14.18 -6.45
CA GLU A 73 7.32 15.61 -6.25
C GLU A 73 6.87 16.05 -4.85
N ALA A 74 5.64 15.69 -4.47
CA ALA A 74 5.09 15.99 -3.14
C ALA A 74 5.57 15.01 -2.05
N ARG A 75 6.41 14.03 -2.40
CA ARG A 75 6.86 12.93 -1.53
C ARG A 75 5.70 12.31 -0.74
N THR A 76 4.59 12.05 -1.42
CA THR A 76 3.37 11.52 -0.80
C THR A 76 2.98 10.18 -1.43
N VAL A 77 2.67 9.18 -0.61
CA VAL A 77 2.15 7.88 -1.05
C VAL A 77 0.70 7.75 -0.62
N TYR A 78 -0.19 7.63 -1.59
CA TYR A 78 -1.60 7.40 -1.34
C TYR A 78 -1.90 5.90 -1.35
N VAL A 79 -2.31 5.34 -0.22
CA VAL A 79 -2.78 3.94 -0.13
C VAL A 79 -4.23 3.88 -0.55
N LEU A 80 -4.48 3.35 -1.75
CA LEU A 80 -5.80 3.33 -2.40
C LEU A 80 -6.61 2.10 -1.98
N ARG A 81 -5.94 0.95 -1.84
CA ARG A 81 -6.59 -0.32 -1.52
C ARG A 81 -5.66 -1.23 -0.74
N ILE A 82 -6.23 -1.96 0.22
CA ILE A 82 -5.63 -3.11 0.89
C ILE A 82 -6.56 -4.29 0.60
N ALA A 83 -6.04 -5.37 0.03
CA ALA A 83 -6.84 -6.55 -0.33
C ALA A 83 -6.08 -7.84 -0.02
N HIS A 84 -6.82 -8.91 0.28
CA HIS A 84 -6.23 -10.22 0.43
C HIS A 84 -5.91 -10.79 -0.96
N ARG A 85 -4.82 -11.57 -1.09
CA ARG A 85 -4.40 -12.17 -2.37
C ARG A 85 -5.48 -13.07 -2.96
N ALA A 86 -6.30 -13.69 -2.11
CA ALA A 86 -7.41 -14.54 -2.53
C ALA A 86 -8.58 -13.73 -3.12
N ASP A 87 -8.74 -12.46 -2.75
CA ASP A 87 -9.78 -11.59 -3.31
C ASP A 87 -9.51 -11.27 -4.78
N VAL A 88 -8.25 -11.36 -5.22
CA VAL A 88 -7.87 -11.20 -6.64
C VAL A 88 -8.34 -12.38 -7.48
N TYR A 89 -8.48 -13.57 -6.89
CA TYR A 89 -8.98 -14.78 -7.59
C TYR A 89 -10.49 -14.97 -7.43
N ARG A 90 -11.15 -14.16 -6.60
CA ARG A 90 -12.60 -14.24 -6.42
C ARG A 90 -13.27 -13.57 -7.61
N ARG A 91 -13.58 -14.36 -8.64
CA ARG A 91 -14.61 -14.00 -9.63
C ARG A 91 -15.87 -13.60 -8.86
N ARG A 92 -16.39 -12.40 -9.12
CA ARG A 92 -17.78 -12.10 -8.83
C ARG A 92 -18.68 -13.02 -9.64
#